data_AF-A0AAW6FHH3-F1
#
_entry.id   AF-A0AAW6FHH3-F1
#
_cell.length_a   1.000
_cell.length_b   1.000
_cell.length_c   1.000
_cell.angle_alpha   90.00
_cell.angle_beta   90.00
_cell.angle_gamma   90.00
#
_symmetry.space_group_name_H-M   'P 1'
#
loop_
_entity.id
_entity.type
_entity.pdbx_description
1 polymer ?
#
loop_
_entity_poly.entity_id
_entity_poly.type
_entity_poly.pdbx_seq_one_letter_code
_entity_poly.pdbx_strand_id
1 'polypeptide(L)'
;MKEFSVCYDRFCLGNYTLVCDVSDTVQATADLGAFEMYVLGMWNDGLVVTMKAYDEVCGENQFVLLVPDGSEQLMSFSPGRGFVVRPYRAARQGRFAYLLDFLCGLKYKGYQGYEEYDEEEKMIFGIVRVGEKSLTYGGKNLQEVKMDFKRVIEEAIS
;
A
#
# COMPACT_ATOMS: atom_id res chain seq x y z
N MET A 1 4.18 -16.26 -11.34
CA MET A 1 3.69 -15.55 -10.14
C MET A 1 4.94 -15.09 -9.41
N LYS A 2 5.02 -13.82 -8.97
CA LYS A 2 6.15 -13.35 -8.16
C LYS A 2 5.66 -13.19 -6.72
N GLU A 3 6.29 -13.89 -5.79
CA GLU A 3 6.07 -13.73 -4.36
C GLU A 3 7.13 -12.79 -3.78
N PHE A 4 6.70 -11.84 -2.96
CA PHE A 4 7.59 -10.87 -2.32
C PHE A 4 7.59 -11.14 -0.82
N SER A 5 8.79 -11.20 -0.22
CA SER A 5 8.97 -11.26 1.23
C SER A 5 9.57 -9.94 1.69
N VAL A 6 8.76 -9.08 2.28
CA VAL A 6 9.22 -7.76 2.75
C VAL A 6 10.11 -7.95 3.99
N CYS A 7 11.38 -7.52 3.94
CA CYS A 7 12.33 -7.61 5.06
C CYS A 7 12.96 -6.24 5.33
N TYR A 8 13.05 -5.84 6.60
CA TYR A 8 13.60 -4.54 7.03
C TYR A 8 14.86 -4.69 7.88
N ASP A 9 15.74 -3.68 7.82
CA ASP A 9 16.95 -3.60 8.65
C ASP A 9 16.61 -3.04 10.04
N ARG A 10 16.96 -3.82 11.08
CA ARG A 10 16.79 -3.67 12.54
C ARG A 10 15.50 -4.09 13.25
N PHE A 11 14.29 -4.02 12.67
CA PHE A 11 13.08 -4.55 13.33
C PHE A 11 12.09 -5.10 12.30
N CYS A 12 12.03 -6.42 12.13
CA CYS A 12 10.98 -7.06 11.32
C CYS A 12 9.64 -6.97 12.07
N LEU A 13 8.75 -6.09 11.61
CA LEU A 13 7.38 -5.99 12.14
C LEU A 13 6.39 -6.97 11.46
N GLY A 14 6.80 -7.68 10.40
CA GLY A 14 5.98 -8.73 9.78
C GLY A 14 6.56 -9.29 8.49
N ASN A 15 6.19 -10.53 8.14
CA ASN A 15 6.39 -11.10 6.80
C ASN A 15 5.05 -11.02 6.07
N TYR A 16 4.94 -10.16 5.05
CA TYR A 16 3.75 -10.06 4.22
C TYR A 16 3.95 -10.85 2.94
N THR A 17 3.02 -11.74 2.60
CA THR A 17 3.03 -12.42 1.31
C THR A 17 2.22 -11.61 0.30
N LEU A 18 2.91 -11.03 -0.68
CA LEU A 18 2.29 -10.28 -1.76
C LEU A 18 2.45 -11.03 -3.07
N VAL A 19 1.38 -11.07 -3.86
CA VAL A 19 1.37 -11.68 -5.19
C VAL A 19 1.21 -10.58 -6.22
N CYS A 20 2.10 -10.53 -7.22
CA CYS A 20 1.93 -9.67 -8.40
C CYS A 20 1.55 -10.49 -9.63
N ASP A 21 0.67 -9.93 -10.46
CA ASP A 21 0.34 -10.48 -11.77
C ASP A 21 1.44 -10.17 -12.82
N VAL A 22 1.18 -10.56 -14.07
CA VAL A 22 2.12 -10.38 -15.20
C VAL A 22 2.36 -8.90 -15.57
N SER A 23 1.51 -7.99 -15.12
CA SER A 23 1.66 -6.55 -15.30
C SER A 23 2.40 -5.88 -14.12
N ASP A 24 2.95 -6.68 -13.20
CA ASP A 24 3.46 -6.24 -11.91
C ASP A 24 2.40 -5.41 -11.13
N THR A 25 1.11 -5.77 -11.26
CA THR A 25 0.04 -5.21 -10.40
C THR A 25 -0.16 -6.14 -9.22
N VAL A 26 -0.26 -5.57 -8.02
CA VAL A 26 -0.44 -6.32 -6.78
C VAL A 26 -1.86 -6.87 -6.72
N GLN A 27 -1.97 -8.16 -6.44
CA GLN A 27 -3.23 -8.88 -6.28
C GLN A 27 -3.65 -8.87 -4.81
N ALA A 28 -4.95 -8.90 -4.57
CA ALA A 28 -5.49 -9.01 -3.22
C ALA A 28 -5.01 -10.32 -2.54
N THR A 29 -4.29 -10.18 -1.43
CA THR A 29 -3.92 -11.28 -0.54
C THR A 29 -4.45 -10.99 0.88
N ALA A 30 -4.42 -11.99 1.77
CA ALA A 30 -4.84 -11.82 3.16
C ALA A 30 -4.00 -10.78 3.92
N ASP A 31 -2.78 -10.52 3.46
CA ASP A 31 -1.81 -9.63 4.09
C ASP A 31 -1.79 -8.23 3.44
N LEU A 32 -2.51 -8.03 2.33
CA LEU A 32 -2.44 -6.80 1.54
C LEU A 32 -2.88 -5.58 2.35
N GLY A 33 -4.03 -5.63 3.02
CA GLY A 33 -4.53 -4.49 3.80
C GLY A 33 -3.57 -4.07 4.92
N ALA A 34 -3.03 -5.04 5.65
CA ALA A 34 -2.03 -4.78 6.68
C ALA A 34 -0.75 -4.14 6.09
N PHE A 35 -0.28 -4.64 4.96
CA PHE A 35 0.89 -4.09 4.28
C PHE A 35 0.64 -2.67 3.76
N GLU A 36 -0.52 -2.42 3.15
CA GLU A 36 -0.91 -1.10 2.67
C GLU A 36 -0.96 -0.06 3.79
N MET A 37 -1.54 -0.42 4.94
CA MET A 37 -1.61 0.44 6.12
C MET A 37 -0.23 0.72 6.70
N TYR A 38 0.67 -0.27 6.67
CA TYR A 38 2.08 -0.08 7.03
C TYR A 38 2.78 0.92 6.08
N VAL A 39 2.61 0.76 4.76
CA VAL A 39 3.19 1.69 3.77
C VAL A 39 2.67 3.11 3.99
N LEU A 40 1.37 3.28 4.25
CA LEU A 40 0.79 4.58 4.58
C LEU A 40 1.43 5.20 5.82
N GLY A 41 1.58 4.44 6.91
CA GLY A 41 2.23 4.92 8.13
C GLY A 41 3.66 5.40 7.87
N MET A 42 4.45 4.61 7.13
CA MET A 42 5.83 4.98 6.78
C MET A 42 5.89 6.21 5.88
N TRP A 43 5.02 6.30 4.87
CA TRP A 43 4.98 7.45 3.98
C TRP A 43 4.52 8.73 4.68
N ASN A 44 3.62 8.62 5.66
CA ASN A 44 3.22 9.75 6.50
C ASN A 44 4.40 10.31 7.32
N ASP A 45 5.33 9.45 7.72
CA ASP A 45 6.59 9.85 8.40
C ASP A 45 7.71 10.23 7.42
N GLY A 46 7.45 10.23 6.11
CA GLY A 46 8.44 10.54 5.07
C GLY A 46 9.48 9.44 4.86
N LEU A 47 9.19 8.21 5.28
CA LEU A 47 10.09 7.06 5.22
C LEU A 47 9.89 6.24 3.93
N VAL A 48 11.00 5.70 3.42
CA VAL A 48 11.01 4.79 2.28
C VAL A 48 10.80 3.35 2.76
N VAL A 49 9.89 2.61 2.13
CA VAL A 49 9.67 1.19 2.42
C VAL A 49 10.49 0.32 1.49
N THR A 50 11.30 -0.59 2.02
CA THR A 50 12.06 -1.56 1.21
C THR A 50 11.34 -2.89 1.15
N MET A 51 10.96 -3.33 -0.05
CA MET A 51 10.48 -4.67 -0.32
C MET A 51 11.63 -5.53 -0.85
N LYS A 52 11.76 -6.74 -0.33
CA LYS A 52 12.65 -7.75 -0.89
C LYS A 52 11.82 -8.77 -1.66
N ALA A 53 12.23 -9.05 -2.89
CA ALA A 53 11.66 -10.07 -3.75
C ALA A 53 12.72 -11.12 -3.99
N TYR A 54 12.31 -12.38 -4.11
CA TYR A 54 13.18 -13.42 -4.64
C TYR A 54 12.78 -13.71 -6.09
N ASP A 55 13.69 -13.48 -7.02
CA ASP A 55 13.50 -13.86 -8.42
C ASP A 55 14.01 -15.30 -8.60
N GLU A 56 13.08 -16.26 -8.64
CA GLU A 56 13.41 -17.68 -8.82
C GLU A 56 14.10 -17.99 -10.15
N VAL A 57 13.84 -17.19 -11.19
CA VAL A 57 14.43 -17.40 -12.53
C VAL A 57 15.90 -17.01 -12.52
N CYS A 58 16.22 -15.89 -11.86
CA CYS A 58 17.58 -15.38 -11.77
C CYS A 58 18.35 -15.95 -10.57
N GLY A 59 17.67 -16.55 -9.59
CA GLY A 59 18.27 -17.00 -8.33
C GLY A 59 18.78 -15.85 -7.46
N GLU A 60 18.22 -14.65 -7.61
CA GLU A 60 18.72 -13.42 -6.99
C GLU A 60 17.64 -12.68 -6.21
N ASN A 61 18.06 -11.97 -5.15
CA ASN A 61 17.18 -11.05 -4.44
C ASN A 61 17.09 -9.72 -5.21
N GLN A 62 15.88 -9.28 -5.49
CA GLN A 62 15.60 -7.93 -5.99
C GLN A 62 15.04 -7.08 -4.86
N PHE A 63 15.56 -5.87 -4.68
CA PHE A 63 15.03 -4.93 -3.70
C PHE A 63 14.32 -3.79 -4.41
N VAL A 64 13.09 -3.52 -3.97
CA VAL A 64 12.27 -2.40 -4.46
C VAL A 64 12.11 -1.42 -3.31
N LEU A 65 12.41 -0.16 -3.56
CA LEU A 65 12.17 0.94 -2.64
C LEU A 65 10.87 1.63 -3.04
N LEU A 66 9.90 1.68 -2.13
CA LEU A 66 8.65 2.41 -2.27
C LEU A 66 8.80 3.78 -1.62
N VAL A 67 8.72 4.83 -2.42
CA VAL A 67 9.01 6.20 -2.00
C VAL A 67 7.70 6.96 -1.68
N PRO A 68 7.67 7.89 -0.71
CA PRO A 68 6.45 8.59 -0.30
C PRO A 68 5.70 9.39 -1.39
N ASP A 69 6.33 9.67 -2.52
CA ASP A 69 5.68 10.29 -3.69
C ASP A 69 4.99 9.26 -4.61
N GLY A 70 4.93 8.00 -4.18
CA GLY A 70 4.42 6.87 -4.93
C GLY A 70 5.33 6.42 -6.07
N SER A 71 6.58 6.87 -6.14
CA SER A 71 7.58 6.33 -7.06
C SER A 71 8.17 5.02 -6.55
N GLU A 72 8.83 4.28 -7.44
CA GLU A 72 9.60 3.09 -7.10
C GLU A 72 11.03 3.19 -7.60
N GLN A 73 11.96 2.70 -6.81
CA GLN A 73 13.35 2.55 -7.19
C GLN A 73 13.77 1.09 -7.04
N LEU A 74 14.68 0.62 -7.87
CA LEU A 74 15.31 -0.68 -7.73
C LEU A 74 16.66 -0.50 -7.05
N MET A 75 16.92 -1.34 -6.05
CA MET A 75 18.22 -1.44 -5.39
C MET A 75 18.81 -2.82 -5.69
N SER A 76 20.03 -2.82 -6.23
CA SER A 76 20.77 -4.06 -6.52
C SER A 76 22.23 -3.91 -6.14
N PHE A 77 22.89 -5.03 -5.82
CA PHE A 77 24.31 -5.04 -5.53
C PHE A 77 25.13 -5.13 -6.83
N SER A 78 26.09 -4.22 -6.98
CA SER A 78 27.09 -4.25 -8.06
C SER A 78 28.46 -4.51 -7.45
N PRO A 79 29.17 -5.57 -7.85
CA PRO A 79 30.58 -5.75 -7.48
C PRO A 79 31.39 -4.49 -7.79
N GLY A 80 32.22 -4.05 -6.85
CA GLY A 80 33.06 -2.84 -6.97
C GLY A 80 32.35 -1.50 -6.77
N ARG A 81 31.00 -1.45 -6.80
CA ARG A 81 30.21 -0.21 -6.56
C ARG A 81 29.32 -0.28 -5.32
N GLY A 82 29.13 -1.46 -4.74
CA GLY A 82 28.20 -1.66 -3.63
C GLY A 82 26.74 -1.64 -4.11
N PHE A 83 25.82 -1.22 -3.24
CA PHE A 83 24.41 -1.09 -3.60
C PHE A 83 24.20 0.13 -4.51
N VAL A 84 23.58 -0.12 -5.66
CA VAL A 84 23.21 0.90 -6.65
C VAL A 84 21.70 1.03 -6.64
N VAL A 85 21.22 2.26 -6.52
CA VAL A 85 19.79 2.60 -6.58
C VAL A 85 19.50 3.27 -7.91
N ARG A 86 18.46 2.80 -8.60
CA ARG A 86 18.02 3.34 -9.90
C ARG A 86 16.52 3.58 -9.92
N PRO A 87 16.04 4.63 -10.62
CA PRO A 87 14.60 4.81 -10.84
C PRO A 87 13.98 3.59 -11.53
N TYR A 88 12.75 3.25 -11.15
CA TYR A 88 11.97 2.18 -11.78
C TYR A 88 10.62 2.67 -12.26
N ARG A 89 9.82 3.29 -11.37
CA ARG A 89 8.55 3.93 -11.72
C ARG A 89 8.58 5.37 -11.23
N ALA A 90 8.08 6.30 -12.04
CA ALA A 90 8.07 7.72 -11.69
C ALA A 90 7.08 8.01 -10.54
N ALA A 91 7.15 9.23 -10.01
CA ALA A 91 6.21 9.72 -9.00
C ALA A 91 4.76 9.47 -9.42
N ARG A 92 3.94 9.00 -8.48
CA ARG A 92 2.53 8.62 -8.69
C ARG A 92 2.28 7.49 -9.70
N GLN A 93 3.31 6.75 -10.12
CA GLN A 93 3.19 5.63 -11.07
C GLN A 93 3.61 4.28 -10.48
N GLY A 94 4.05 4.26 -9.22
CA GLY A 94 4.33 3.03 -8.47
C GLY A 94 3.09 2.16 -8.28
N ARG A 95 3.31 0.88 -7.97
CA ARG A 95 2.26 -0.12 -7.71
C ARG A 95 1.30 0.34 -6.62
N PHE A 96 1.83 1.00 -5.61
CA PHE A 96 1.10 1.52 -4.46
C PHE A 96 0.79 3.01 -4.56
N ALA A 97 0.91 3.62 -5.75
CA ALA A 97 0.64 5.05 -5.91
C ALA A 97 -0.81 5.45 -5.58
N TYR A 98 -1.77 4.52 -5.62
CA TYR A 98 -3.15 4.76 -5.19
C TYR A 98 -3.26 5.04 -3.68
N LEU A 99 -2.26 4.65 -2.87
CA LEU A 99 -2.21 4.94 -1.45
C LEU A 99 -2.09 6.45 -1.17
N LEU A 100 -1.57 7.23 -2.12
CA LEU A 100 -1.46 8.68 -1.99
C LEU A 100 -2.81 9.36 -1.75
N ASP A 101 -3.92 8.76 -2.20
CA ASP A 101 -5.27 9.27 -1.95
C ASP A 101 -5.67 9.23 -0.46
N PHE A 102 -5.02 8.38 0.33
CA PHE A 102 -5.33 8.16 1.75
C PHE A 102 -4.47 9.02 2.69
N LEU A 103 -3.26 9.41 2.27
CA LEU A 103 -2.37 10.26 3.09
C LEU A 103 -2.99 11.61 3.50
N CYS A 104 -3.99 12.09 2.76
CA CYS A 104 -4.70 13.34 3.03
C CYS A 104 -6.13 13.14 3.55
N GLY A 105 -6.47 11.90 3.94
CA GLY A 105 -7.84 11.45 4.22
C GLY A 105 -8.64 11.28 2.94
N LEU A 106 -9.38 10.18 2.83
CA LEU A 106 -10.15 9.89 1.64
C LEU A 106 -11.27 10.91 1.45
N LYS A 107 -11.36 11.52 0.26
CA LYS A 107 -12.32 12.59 -0.03
C LYS A 107 -13.21 12.24 -1.22
N TYR A 108 -14.51 12.50 -1.09
CA TYR A 108 -15.48 12.30 -2.16
C TYR A 108 -16.69 13.22 -2.00
N LYS A 109 -17.07 13.94 -3.05
CA LYS A 109 -18.21 14.89 -3.06
C LYS A 109 -18.25 15.87 -1.86
N GLY A 110 -17.08 16.27 -1.36
CA GLY A 110 -16.96 17.18 -0.19
C GLY A 110 -16.99 16.49 1.17
N TYR A 111 -17.22 15.18 1.22
CA TYR A 111 -17.10 14.37 2.43
C TYR A 111 -15.68 13.84 2.59
N GLN A 112 -15.24 13.71 3.84
CA GLN A 112 -13.93 13.18 4.19
C GLN A 112 -14.08 12.03 5.18
N GLY A 113 -13.37 10.94 4.91
CA GLY A 113 -13.29 9.77 5.75
C GLY A 113 -11.99 9.71 6.56
N TYR A 114 -11.99 8.84 7.57
CA TYR A 114 -10.83 8.47 8.37
C TYR A 114 -10.81 6.96 8.54
N GLU A 115 -9.68 6.33 8.20
CA GLU A 115 -9.50 4.88 8.18
C GLU A 115 -8.59 4.38 9.30
N GLU A 116 -8.95 3.25 9.90
CA GLU A 116 -8.16 2.50 10.88
C GLU A 116 -8.09 1.03 10.48
N TYR A 117 -6.99 0.36 10.83
CA TYR A 117 -6.81 -1.07 10.62
C TYR A 117 -7.14 -1.84 11.89
N ASP A 118 -7.99 -2.84 11.77
CA ASP A 118 -8.29 -3.80 12.82
C ASP A 118 -7.47 -5.07 12.60
N GLU A 119 -6.55 -5.34 13.51
CA GLU A 119 -5.68 -6.51 13.45
C GLU A 119 -6.41 -7.83 13.71
N GLU A 120 -7.47 -7.82 14.53
CA GLU A 120 -8.23 -9.02 14.89
C GLU A 120 -9.09 -9.49 13.72
N GLU A 121 -9.84 -8.55 13.13
CA GLU A 121 -10.72 -8.81 11.99
C GLU A 121 -9.97 -8.81 10.65
N LYS A 122 -8.71 -8.36 10.63
CA LYS A 122 -7.89 -8.17 9.42
C LYS A 122 -8.60 -7.35 8.35
N MET A 123 -9.26 -6.28 8.80
CA MET A 123 -10.04 -5.39 7.96
C MET A 123 -9.72 -3.94 8.28
N ILE A 124 -9.93 -3.09 7.27
CA ILE A 124 -9.81 -1.65 7.39
C ILE A 124 -11.22 -1.10 7.49
N PHE A 125 -11.45 -0.25 8.48
CA PHE A 125 -12.73 0.41 8.71
C PHE A 125 -12.52 1.90 8.70
N GLY A 126 -13.54 2.64 8.28
CA GLY A 126 -13.54 4.08 8.42
C GLY A 126 -14.92 4.63 8.71
N ILE A 127 -14.93 5.88 9.16
CA ILE A 127 -16.16 6.61 9.48
C ILE A 127 -16.25 7.87 8.64
N VAL A 128 -17.43 8.08 8.05
CA VAL A 128 -17.75 9.31 7.31
C VAL A 128 -19.05 9.92 7.86
N ARG A 129 -19.06 11.24 8.02
CA ARG A 129 -20.27 11.99 8.41
C ARG A 129 -20.95 12.57 7.18
N VAL A 130 -22.22 12.24 6.98
CA VAL A 130 -23.08 12.75 5.91
C VAL A 130 -24.30 13.42 6.56
N GLY A 131 -24.26 14.75 6.65
CA GLY A 131 -25.24 15.51 7.45
C GLY A 131 -25.13 15.12 8.93
N GLU A 132 -26.25 14.70 9.52
CA GLU A 132 -26.30 14.21 10.92
C GLU A 132 -25.98 12.71 11.05
N LYS A 133 -25.85 11.99 9.93
CA LYS A 133 -25.58 10.55 9.94
C LYS A 133 -24.08 10.28 10.04
N SER A 134 -23.72 9.33 10.89
CA SER A 134 -22.38 8.72 10.92
C SER A 134 -22.47 7.35 10.24
N LEU A 135 -21.72 7.15 9.16
CA LEU A 135 -21.73 5.93 8.37
C LEU A 135 -20.37 5.25 8.48
N THR A 136 -20.39 3.93 8.62
CA THR A 136 -19.18 3.10 8.58
C THR A 136 -18.98 2.57 7.17
N TYR A 137 -17.74 2.53 6.71
CA TYR A 137 -17.31 1.87 5.48
C TYR A 137 -16.08 1.02 5.76
N GLY A 138 -15.74 0.09 4.89
CA GLY A 138 -14.55 -0.73 5.08
C GLY A 138 -14.22 -1.69 3.95
N GLY A 139 -13.18 -2.49 4.16
CA GLY A 139 -12.70 -3.47 3.20
C GLY A 139 -11.46 -4.20 3.71
N LYS A 140 -11.06 -5.27 3.00
CA LYS A 140 -9.86 -6.05 3.32
C LYS A 140 -8.56 -5.41 2.81
N ASN A 141 -8.69 -4.45 1.90
CA ASN A 141 -7.62 -3.64 1.34
C ASN A 141 -8.18 -2.24 1.03
N LEU A 142 -7.30 -1.27 0.82
CA LEU A 142 -7.69 0.12 0.64
C LEU A 142 -8.46 0.39 -0.66
N GLN A 143 -8.30 -0.45 -1.70
CA GLN A 143 -9.14 -0.32 -2.89
C GLN A 143 -10.61 -0.61 -2.57
N GLU A 144 -10.89 -1.68 -1.82
CA GLU A 144 -12.23 -2.01 -1.32
C GLU A 144 -12.78 -0.89 -0.42
N VAL A 145 -11.96 -0.38 0.52
CA VAL A 145 -12.32 0.75 1.40
C VAL A 145 -12.75 1.97 0.58
N LYS A 146 -12.00 2.31 -0.49
CA LYS A 146 -12.34 3.44 -1.36
C LYS A 146 -13.63 3.23 -2.15
N MET A 147 -13.89 2.00 -2.58
CA MET A 147 -15.15 1.66 -3.25
C MET A 147 -16.33 1.78 -2.28
N ASP A 148 -16.17 1.24 -1.06
CA ASP A 148 -17.23 1.23 -0.06
C ASP A 148 -17.52 2.63 0.49
N PHE A 149 -16.48 3.45 0.72
CA PHE A 149 -16.62 4.87 1.09
C PHE A 149 -17.50 5.64 0.10
N LYS A 150 -17.27 5.46 -1.20
CA LYS A 150 -18.10 6.09 -2.23
C LYS A 150 -19.53 5.55 -2.20
N ARG A 151 -19.68 4.24 -2.08
CA ARG A 151 -20.99 3.58 -2.02
C ARG A 151 -21.85 4.11 -0.87
N VAL A 152 -21.34 4.16 0.35
CA VAL A 152 -22.11 4.61 1.53
C VAL A 152 -22.51 6.09 1.43
N ILE A 153 -21.67 6.93 0.80
CA ILE A 153 -22.01 8.33 0.54
C ILE A 153 -23.13 8.44 -0.51
N GLU A 154 -23.02 7.73 -1.64
CA GLU A 154 -24.04 7.76 -2.70
C GLU A 154 -25.40 7.29 -2.18
N GLU A 155 -25.42 6.21 -1.40
CA GLU A 155 -26.64 5.68 -0.79
C GLU A 155 -27.26 6.65 0.22
N ALA A 156 -26.46 7.48 0.90
CA ALA A 156 -26.94 8.40 1.91
C ALA A 156 -27.46 9.74 1.34
N ILE A 157 -27.01 10.13 0.14
CA ILE A 157 -27.40 11.38 -0.53
C ILE A 157 -28.44 11.16 -1.65
N SER A 158 -28.75 9.90 -1.98
CA SER A 158 -29.83 9.52 -2.90
C SER A 158 -31.20 9.60 -2.21
#